data_AF-A0A257MCQ7-F1
#
_entry.id   AF-A0A257MCQ7-F1
#
_cell.length_a   1.000
_cell.length_b   1.000
_cell.length_c   1.000
_cell.angle_alpha   90.00
_cell.angle_beta   90.00
_cell.angle_gamma   90.00
#
_symmetry.space_group_name_H-M   'P 1'
#
loop_
_entity.id
_entity.type
_entity.pdbx_description
1 polymer ?
#
loop_
_entity_poly.entity_id
_entity_poly.type
_entity_poly.pdbx_seq_one_letter_code
_entity_poly.pdbx_strand_id
1 'polypeptide(L)'
;MEQGFRDSRIKVIASTPTLAAGLNLPARRVLIKSYKRYEYGKGMAPIPVIEYRQMAGRAGRPGLDPYGESFLMAKNSSEMKELFEHYINGSPEEIWSKLASESALRTHILSTVAAGFAR
;
A
#
# COMPACT_ATOMS: atom_id res chain seq x y z
N MET A 1 -1.52 -20.01 6.71
CA MET A 1 -1.95 -18.85 7.52
C MET A 1 -3.27 -18.27 7.05
N GLU A 2 -3.43 -17.96 5.76
CA GLU A 2 -4.66 -17.32 5.25
C GLU A 2 -5.96 -18.08 5.60
N GLN A 3 -5.97 -19.39 5.37
CA GLN A 3 -7.12 -20.23 5.70
C GLN A 3 -7.45 -20.17 7.20
N GLY A 4 -6.43 -20.19 8.05
CA GLY A 4 -6.60 -20.05 9.50
C GLY A 4 -7.19 -18.69 9.89
N PHE A 5 -6.91 -17.62 9.15
CA PHE A 5 -7.51 -16.30 9.39
C PHE A 5 -8.97 -16.23 8.92
N ARG A 6 -9.29 -16.78 7.75
CA ARG A 6 -10.67 -16.89 7.24
C ARG A 6 -11.55 -17.72 8.18
N ASP A 7 -11.02 -18.86 8.64
CA ASP A 7 -11.69 -19.77 9.57
C ASP A 7 -11.69 -19.27 11.02
N SER A 8 -11.25 -18.02 11.25
CA SER A 8 -11.19 -17.39 12.57
C SER A 8 -10.34 -18.15 13.61
N ARG A 9 -9.45 -19.05 13.19
CA ARG A 9 -8.46 -19.72 14.05
C ARG A 9 -7.28 -18.79 14.37
N ILE A 10 -6.93 -17.92 13.42
CA ILE A 10 -5.95 -16.84 13.59
C ILE A 10 -6.74 -15.53 13.67
N LYS A 11 -6.54 -14.77 14.75
CA LYS A 11 -7.28 -13.52 14.98
C LYS A 11 -6.57 -12.28 14.44
N VAL A 12 -5.25 -12.34 14.33
CA VAL A 12 -4.41 -11.19 13.96
C VAL A 12 -3.29 -11.66 13.03
N ILE A 13 -3.04 -10.88 11.98
CA ILE A 13 -1.88 -11.03 11.11
C ILE A 13 -1.08 -9.73 11.18
N ALA A 14 0.21 -9.85 11.50
CA ALA A 14 1.17 -8.75 11.36
C ALA A 14 2.00 -9.01 10.10
N SER A 15 2.11 -8.01 9.21
CA SER A 15 2.86 -8.13 7.97
C SER A 15 3.54 -6.81 7.60
N THR A 16 4.64 -6.90 6.87
CA THR A 16 5.26 -5.76 6.19
C THR A 16 4.54 -5.49 4.85
N PRO A 17 4.67 -4.28 4.26
CA PRO A 17 3.91 -3.92 3.05
C PRO A 17 4.05 -4.90 1.89
N THR A 18 5.25 -5.47 1.70
CA THR A 18 5.53 -6.45 0.63
C THR A 18 4.70 -7.71 0.76
N LEU A 19 4.57 -8.25 1.97
CA LEU A 19 3.73 -9.43 2.21
C LEU A 19 2.25 -9.05 2.19
N ALA A 20 1.89 -7.88 2.76
CA ALA A 20 0.51 -7.41 2.82
C ALA A 20 -0.14 -7.26 1.44
N ALA A 21 0.63 -6.80 0.44
CA ALA A 21 0.15 -6.66 -0.94
C ALA A 21 -0.29 -7.99 -1.57
N GLY A 22 0.40 -9.10 -1.24
CA GLY A 22 0.14 -10.43 -1.81
C GLY A 22 -0.99 -11.21 -1.14
N LEU A 23 -1.48 -10.79 0.03
CA LEU A 23 -2.57 -11.48 0.72
C LEU A 23 -3.91 -11.04 0.14
N ASN A 24 -4.84 -11.97 -0.11
CA ASN A 24 -6.22 -11.63 -0.46
C ASN A 24 -7.18 -11.89 0.71
N LEU A 25 -6.99 -11.09 1.77
CA LEU A 25 -7.71 -11.23 3.04
C LEU A 25 -8.25 -9.86 3.48
N PRO A 26 -9.56 -9.58 3.31
CA PRO A 26 -10.19 -8.46 3.99
C PRO A 26 -10.26 -8.74 5.49
N ALA A 27 -9.99 -7.73 6.30
CA ALA A 27 -10.06 -7.82 7.76
C ALA A 27 -11.05 -6.77 8.28
N ARG A 28 -11.79 -7.06 9.35
CA ARG A 28 -12.69 -6.05 9.94
C ARG A 28 -11.96 -4.74 10.28
N ARG A 29 -10.72 -4.88 10.78
CA ARG A 29 -9.86 -3.76 11.15
C ARG A 29 -8.47 -3.90 10.55
N VAL A 30 -7.91 -2.77 10.15
CA VAL A 30 -6.50 -2.64 9.73
C VAL A 30 -5.80 -1.65 10.65
N LEU A 31 -4.60 -2.00 11.11
CA LEU A 31 -3.75 -1.13 11.92
C LEU A 31 -2.45 -0.84 11.16
N ILE A 32 -2.22 0.42 10.83
CA ILE A 32 -1.01 0.91 10.20
C ILE A 32 -0.12 1.51 11.29
N LYS A 33 0.90 0.74 11.69
CA LYS A 33 1.79 1.08 12.81
C LYS A 33 2.71 2.27 12.52
N SER A 34 3.16 2.43 11.28
CA SER A 34 4.09 3.50 10.89
C SER A 34 3.68 4.06 9.54
N TYR A 35 3.57 5.38 9.45
CA TYR A 35 3.41 6.09 8.19
C TYR A 35 4.76 6.42 7.53
N LYS A 36 5.89 6.15 8.20
CA LYS A 36 7.23 6.38 7.66
C LYS A 36 7.90 5.06 7.28
N ARG A 37 8.57 5.04 6.12
CA ARG A 37 9.38 3.94 5.61
C ARG A 37 10.77 4.46 5.23
N TYR A 38 11.78 3.62 5.40
CA TYR A 38 13.12 3.94 4.93
C TYR A 38 13.19 3.84 3.40
N GLU A 39 13.63 4.92 2.77
CA GLU A 39 13.93 4.98 1.35
C GLU A 39 15.43 5.19 1.15
N TYR A 40 16.03 4.36 0.28
CA TYR A 40 17.45 4.47 -0.04
C TYR A 40 17.76 5.86 -0.61
N GLY A 41 18.74 6.55 -0.02
CA GLY A 41 19.14 7.91 -0.40
C GLY A 41 18.28 9.04 0.15
N LYS A 42 17.11 8.76 0.76
CA LYS A 42 16.22 9.79 1.36
C LYS A 42 16.01 9.63 2.87
N GLY A 43 16.37 8.49 3.45
CA GLY A 43 16.15 8.21 4.86
C GLY A 43 14.69 7.87 5.16
N MET A 44 14.19 8.25 6.33
CA MET A 44 12.80 7.96 6.72
C MET A 44 11.82 8.94 6.05
N ALA A 45 11.10 8.47 5.04
CA ALA A 45 10.12 9.24 4.29
C ALA A 45 8.68 8.76 4.60
N PRO A 46 7.67 9.64 4.52
CA PRO A 46 6.27 9.23 4.57
C PRO A 46 5.93 8.26 3.44
N ILE A 47 5.09 7.28 3.70
CA ILE A 47 4.52 6.42 2.65
C ILE A 47 3.61 7.25 1.75
N PRO A 48 3.53 6.93 0.45
CA PRO A 48 2.59 7.59 -0.45
C PRO A 48 1.13 7.44 0.00
N VAL A 49 0.31 8.45 -0.28
CA VAL A 49 -1.13 8.44 0.02
C VAL A 49 -1.83 7.26 -0.68
N ILE A 50 -1.42 6.93 -1.90
CA ILE A 50 -1.97 5.77 -2.62
C ILE A 50 -1.71 4.45 -1.87
N GLU A 51 -0.52 4.29 -1.28
CA GLU A 51 -0.15 3.09 -0.53
C GLU A 51 -0.91 3.01 0.80
N TYR A 52 -1.05 4.14 1.49
CA TYR A 52 -1.89 4.25 2.68
C TYR A 52 -3.33 3.82 2.37
N ARG A 53 -3.93 4.35 1.29
CA ARG A 53 -5.31 4.03 0.90
C ARG A 53 -5.48 2.56 0.50
N GLN A 54 -4.49 1.95 -0.15
CA GLN A 54 -4.51 0.52 -0.44
C GLN A 54 -4.50 -0.34 0.83
N MET A 55 -3.73 0.05 1.85
CA MET A 55 -3.75 -0.64 3.14
C MET A 55 -5.08 -0.44 3.87
N ALA A 56 -5.55 0.81 3.96
CA ALA A 56 -6.80 1.16 4.63
C ALA A 56 -8.02 0.49 3.96
N GLY A 57 -8.02 0.35 2.63
CA GLY A 57 -9.08 -0.30 1.87
C GLY A 57 -9.23 -1.81 2.11
N ARG A 58 -8.28 -2.44 2.82
CA ARG A 58 -8.41 -3.83 3.29
C ARG A 58 -9.26 -3.96 4.55
N ALA A 59 -9.65 -2.84 5.15
CA ALA A 59 -10.56 -2.80 6.29
C ALA A 59 -12.02 -2.98 5.83
N GLY A 60 -12.75 -3.84 6.53
CA GLY A 60 -14.11 -4.24 6.21
C GLY A 60 -14.17 -5.54 5.42
N ARG A 61 -14.97 -6.50 5.90
CA ARG A 61 -15.25 -7.76 5.17
C ARG A 61 -16.59 -7.62 4.45
N PRO A 62 -16.60 -7.57 3.10
CA PRO A 62 -17.84 -7.46 2.34
C PRO A 62 -18.85 -8.55 2.73
N GLY A 63 -20.08 -8.15 3.06
CA GLY A 63 -21.15 -9.06 3.44
C GLY A 63 -21.07 -9.65 4.86
N LEU A 64 -20.01 -9.38 5.63
CA LEU A 64 -19.84 -9.92 6.98
C LEU A 64 -19.83 -8.84 8.07
N ASP A 65 -19.23 -7.68 7.80
CA ASP A 65 -19.22 -6.56 8.74
C ASP A 65 -20.03 -5.37 8.19
N PRO A 66 -20.77 -4.65 9.05
CA PRO A 66 -21.52 -3.46 8.65
C PRO A 66 -20.63 -2.28 8.25
N TYR A 67 -19.38 -2.27 8.73
CA TYR A 67 -18.36 -1.26 8.42
C TYR A 67 -16.96 -1.83 8.67
N GLY A 68 -15.95 -1.19 8.07
CA GLY A 68 -14.53 -1.46 8.31
C GLY A 68 -13.87 -0.30 9.06
N GLU A 69 -12.84 -0.59 9.84
CA GLU A 69 -12.09 0.44 10.58
C GLU A 69 -10.60 0.39 10.23
N SER A 70 -10.01 1.54 9.89
CA SER A 70 -8.57 1.67 9.67
C SER A 70 -7.98 2.64 10.69
N PHE A 71 -6.88 2.24 11.32
CA PHE A 71 -6.19 3.03 12.34
C PHE A 71 -4.77 3.35 11.87
N LEU A 72 -4.39 4.63 11.95
CA LEU A 72 -3.03 5.10 11.73
C LEU A 72 -2.45 5.58 13.05
N MET A 73 -1.30 5.02 13.47
CA MET A 73 -0.67 5.43 14.72
C MET A 73 0.06 6.77 14.56
N ALA A 74 -0.34 7.76 15.36
CA ALA A 74 0.35 9.02 15.57
C ALA A 74 0.93 9.08 17.00
N LYS A 75 2.04 9.78 17.19
CA LYS A 75 2.70 9.94 18.49
C LYS A 75 2.06 11.01 19.36
N ASN A 76 1.49 12.04 18.75
CA ASN A 76 0.88 13.16 19.46
C ASN A 76 -0.26 13.77 18.63
N SER A 77 -1.03 14.66 19.26
CA SER A 77 -2.21 15.28 18.64
C SER A 77 -1.89 16.20 17.46
N SER A 78 -0.69 16.79 17.39
CA SER A 78 -0.28 17.62 16.25
C SER A 78 -0.04 16.73 15.02
N GLU A 79 0.76 15.68 15.19
CA GLU A 79 1.04 14.69 14.15
C GLU A 79 -0.25 14.00 13.69
N MET A 80 -1.18 13.70 14.62
CA MET A 80 -2.48 13.14 14.25
C MET A 80 -3.26 14.05 13.28
N LYS A 81 -3.30 15.36 13.55
CA LYS A 81 -3.98 16.32 12.65
C LYS A 81 -3.30 16.39 11.29
N GLU A 82 -1.98 16.49 11.26
CA GLU A 82 -1.20 16.52 10.02
C GLU A 82 -1.42 15.27 9.17
N LEU A 83 -1.38 14.09 9.79
CA LEU A 83 -1.63 12.81 9.12
C LEU A 83 -3.07 12.70 8.62
N PHE A 84 -4.04 13.20 9.39
CA PHE A 84 -5.44 13.19 8.99
C PHE A 84 -5.65 14.07 7.75
N GLU A 85 -5.11 15.30 7.77
CA GLU A 85 -5.19 16.18 6.61
C GLU A 85 -4.49 15.60 5.38
N HIS A 86 -3.30 15.01 5.56
CA HIS A 86 -2.53 14.47 4.44
C HIS A 86 -3.14 13.19 3.83
N TYR A 87 -3.51 12.22 4.66
CA TYR A 87 -3.90 10.88 4.18
C TYR A 87 -5.41 10.71 3.97
N ILE A 88 -6.23 11.37 4.79
CA ILE A 88 -7.70 11.27 4.71
C ILE A 88 -8.26 12.38 3.82
N ASN A 89 -7.98 13.64 4.14
CA ASN A 89 -8.53 14.78 3.42
C ASN A 89 -7.75 15.11 2.13
N GLY A 90 -6.47 14.75 2.06
CA GLY A 90 -5.61 14.98 0.90
C GLY A 90 -5.95 14.10 -0.30
N SER A 91 -5.47 14.50 -1.48
CA SER A 91 -5.59 13.72 -2.71
C SER A 91 -4.41 12.77 -2.89
N PRO A 92 -4.60 11.59 -3.54
CA PRO A 92 -3.50 10.73 -3.94
C PRO A 92 -2.53 11.46 -4.88
N GLU A 93 -1.27 11.05 -4.86
CA GLU A 93 -0.26 11.56 -5.79
C GLU A 93 -0.59 11.19 -7.24
N GLU A 94 -0.21 12.06 -8.17
CA GLU A 94 -0.35 11.78 -9.61
C GLU A 94 0.54 10.62 -10.03
N ILE A 95 -0.01 9.78 -10.91
CA ILE A 95 0.70 8.61 -11.44
C ILE A 95 1.49 9.04 -12.67
N TRP A 96 2.81 8.98 -12.56
CA TRP A 96 3.72 9.26 -13.66
C TRP A 96 4.26 7.97 -14.26
N SER A 97 4.30 7.89 -15.60
CA SER A 97 4.91 6.77 -16.29
C SER A 97 6.40 6.65 -15.93
N LYS A 98 6.83 5.45 -15.57
CA LYS A 98 8.24 5.10 -15.36
C LYS A 98 8.89 4.48 -16.59
N LEU A 99 8.16 4.37 -17.71
CA LEU A 99 8.66 3.78 -18.95
C LEU A 99 9.84 4.56 -19.52
N ALA A 100 9.87 5.88 -19.35
CA ALA A 100 10.94 6.74 -19.85
C ALA A 100 12.29 6.54 -19.14
N SER A 101 12.37 5.68 -18.11
CA SER A 101 13.65 5.33 -17.49
C SER A 101 14.52 4.57 -18.48
N GLU A 102 15.82 4.87 -18.49
CA GLU A 102 16.77 4.28 -19.45
C GLU A 102 16.79 2.74 -19.38
N SER A 103 16.71 2.17 -18.18
CA SER A 103 16.66 0.72 -17.98
C SER A 103 15.40 0.09 -18.57
N ALA A 104 14.23 0.71 -18.37
CA ALA A 104 12.97 0.24 -18.93
C ALA A 104 12.97 0.38 -20.45
N LEU A 105 13.36 1.54 -20.99
CA LEU A 105 13.44 1.76 -22.44
C LEU A 105 14.36 0.77 -23.12
N ARG A 106 15.59 0.56 -22.63
CA ARG A 106 16.54 -0.41 -23.20
C ARG A 106 15.94 -1.81 -23.26
N THR A 107 15.31 -2.24 -22.17
CA THR A 107 14.71 -3.58 -22.06
C THR A 107 13.52 -3.74 -23.01
N HIS A 108 12.62 -2.75 -23.05
CA HIS A 108 11.41 -2.82 -23.87
C HIS A 108 11.71 -2.65 -25.36
N ILE A 109 12.62 -1.75 -25.76
CA ILE A 109 13.04 -1.58 -27.16
C ILE A 109 13.69 -2.86 -27.68
N LEU A 110 14.65 -3.43 -26.92
CA LEU A 110 15.29 -4.69 -27.30
C LEU A 110 14.27 -5.83 -27.49
N SER A 111 13.34 -5.97 -26.54
CA SER A 111 12.26 -6.96 -26.64
C SER A 111 11.40 -6.76 -27.89
N THR A 112 11.07 -5.50 -28.20
CA THR A 112 10.21 -5.17 -29.35
C THR A 112 10.89 -5.50 -30.68
N VAL A 113 12.19 -5.23 -30.80
CA VAL A 113 13.00 -5.59 -31.98
C VAL A 113 13.17 -7.11 -32.08
N ALA A 114 13.53 -7.78 -30.97
CA ALA A 114 13.75 -9.22 -30.95
C ALA A 114 12.48 -10.03 -31.25
N ALA A 115 11.31 -9.55 -30.83
CA ALA A 115 10.02 -10.13 -31.13
C ALA A 115 9.47 -9.75 -32.51
N GLY A 116 10.16 -8.89 -33.27
CA GLY A 116 9.77 -8.47 -34.61
C GLY A 116 8.60 -7.48 -34.67
N PHE A 117 8.21 -6.88 -33.54
CA PHE A 117 7.15 -5.88 -33.48
C PHE A 117 7.61 -4.49 -33.93
N ALA A 118 8.93 -4.25 -33.97
CA ALA A 118 9.55 -3.05 -34.54
C ALA A 118 10.82 -3.43 -35.30
N ARG A 119 11.21 -2.59 -36.26
CA ARG A 119 12.46 -2.71 -37.03
C ARG A 119 13.26 -1.43 -36.91
#